data_AF-A0A7V3I3Z2-F1
#
_entry.id   AF-A0A7V3I3Z2-F1
#
_cell.length_a   1.000
_cell.length_b   1.000
_cell.length_c   1.000
_cell.angle_alpha   90.00
_cell.angle_beta   90.00
_cell.angle_gamma   90.00
#
_symmetry.space_group_name_H-M   'P 1'
#
loop_
_entity.id
_entity.type
_entity.pdbx_description
1 polymer ?
#
loop_
_entity_poly.entity_id
_entity_poly.type
_entity_poly.pdbx_seq_one_letter_code
_entity_poly.pdbx_strand_id
1 'polypeptide(L)'
;SGRMSEANLMATLNRLQPGVNEIMCHPGMTFVGPGHHVPGRQERYVRWGYSWDDELAALTSEPVRRYIEDSGIRLTSFADAWA
;
A
#
# COMPACT_ATOMS: atom_id res chain seq x y z
N SER A 1 -0.12 2.04 -8.55
CA SER A 1 -1.60 2.16 -8.51
C SER A 1 -1.97 3.21 -7.45
N GLY A 2 -3.20 3.70 -7.39
CA GLY A 2 -3.62 4.59 -6.29
C GLY A 2 -4.96 4.17 -5.66
N ARG A 3 -5.38 2.94 -5.88
CA ARG A 3 -6.64 2.38 -5.34
C ARG A 3 -6.38 1.01 -4.73
N MET A 4 -5.24 0.89 -4.05
CA MET A 4 -4.85 -0.35 -3.41
C MET A 4 -5.72 -0.53 -2.16
N SER A 5 -6.79 -1.31 -2.26
CA SER A 5 -7.54 -1.76 -1.10
C SER A 5 -6.92 -3.05 -0.54
N GLU A 6 -7.35 -3.47 0.66
CA GLU A 6 -6.95 -4.75 1.23
C GLU A 6 -7.24 -5.92 0.27
N ALA A 7 -8.44 -5.95 -0.32
CA ALA A 7 -8.83 -6.99 -1.28
C ALA A 7 -7.93 -7.00 -2.52
N ASN A 8 -7.58 -5.82 -3.05
CA ASN A 8 -6.69 -5.72 -4.21
C ASN A 8 -5.26 -6.15 -3.86
N LEU A 9 -4.78 -5.79 -2.67
CA LEU A 9 -3.46 -6.18 -2.19
C LEU A 9 -3.37 -7.69 -1.99
N MET A 10 -4.34 -8.30 -1.30
CA MET A 10 -4.43 -9.74 -1.12
C MET A 10 -4.47 -10.48 -2.47
N ALA A 11 -5.28 -10.00 -3.42
CA ALA A 11 -5.36 -10.59 -4.75
C ALA A 11 -4.07 -10.42 -5.58
N THR A 12 -3.26 -9.41 -5.28
CA THR A 12 -1.94 -9.20 -5.88
C THR A 12 -0.92 -10.15 -5.26
N LEU A 13 -0.88 -10.23 -3.93
CA LEU A 13 0.01 -11.12 -3.17
C LEU A 13 -0.18 -12.59 -3.55
N ASN A 14 -1.43 -13.03 -3.74
CA ASN A 14 -1.78 -14.39 -4.17
C ASN A 14 -1.35 -14.72 -5.61
N ARG A 15 -0.89 -13.75 -6.39
CA ARG A 15 -0.46 -13.96 -7.79
C ARG A 15 1.02 -13.70 -8.01
N LEU A 16 1.77 -13.40 -6.95
CA LEU A 16 3.21 -13.16 -7.05
C LEU A 16 3.90 -14.39 -7.63
N GLN A 17 4.78 -14.13 -8.60
CA GLN A 17 5.66 -15.16 -9.12
C GLN A 17 6.87 -15.31 -8.19
N PRO A 18 7.51 -16.48 -8.13
CA PRO A 18 8.77 -16.64 -7.40
C PRO A 18 9.82 -15.63 -7.88
N GLY A 19 10.56 -15.04 -6.93
CA GLY A 19 11.61 -14.06 -7.20
C GLY A 19 11.37 -12.71 -6.53
N VAL A 20 12.11 -11.69 -7.00
CA VAL A 20 12.00 -10.31 -6.51
C VAL A 20 10.86 -9.61 -7.25
N ASN A 21 9.87 -9.14 -6.49
CA ASN A 21 8.71 -8.41 -7.01
C ASN A 21 8.67 -7.02 -6.34
N GLU A 22 8.27 -6.00 -7.10
CA GLU A 22 8.05 -4.65 -6.58
C GLU A 22 6.56 -4.29 -6.71
N ILE A 23 5.94 -3.84 -5.61
CA ILE A 23 4.58 -3.31 -5.61
C ILE A 23 4.64 -1.84 -5.25
N MET A 24 4.37 -0.96 -6.21
CA MET A 24 4.38 0.48 -6.01
C MET A 24 3.03 0.98 -5.47
N CYS A 25 3.11 1.62 -4.32
CA CYS A 25 1.97 2.14 -3.55
C CYS A 25 2.15 3.62 -3.18
N HIS A 26 1.05 4.30 -2.85
CA HIS A 26 1.00 5.71 -2.46
C HIS A 26 0.19 5.92 -1.16
N PRO A 27 0.51 5.25 -0.04
CA PRO A 27 -0.26 5.41 1.20
C PRO A 27 -0.24 6.86 1.71
N GLY A 28 -1.33 7.26 2.37
CA GLY A 28 -1.27 8.38 3.31
C GLY A 28 -2.64 8.86 3.77
N MET A 29 -2.64 9.76 4.75
CA MET A 29 -3.88 10.23 5.38
C MET A 29 -4.49 11.41 4.64
N THR A 30 -5.81 11.41 4.39
CA THR A 30 -6.50 12.59 3.83
C THR A 30 -6.78 13.63 4.90
N PHE A 31 -6.80 13.22 6.16
CA PHE A 31 -7.08 14.07 7.31
C PHE A 31 -5.97 13.94 8.35
N VAL A 32 -5.55 15.06 8.93
CA VAL A 32 -4.69 15.08 10.15
C VAL A 32 -5.52 15.01 11.44
N GLY A 33 -6.85 15.05 11.33
CA GLY A 33 -7.80 14.99 12.43
C GLY A 33 -9.24 15.26 11.96
N PRO A 34 -10.24 15.19 12.85
CA PRO A 34 -11.64 15.45 12.48
C PRO A 34 -11.79 16.83 11.82
N GLY A 35 -12.28 16.84 10.57
CA GLY A 35 -12.52 18.06 9.79
C GLY A 35 -11.27 18.79 9.31
N HIS A 36 -10.05 18.26 9.52
CA HIS A 36 -8.81 18.91 9.12
C HIS A 36 -8.09 18.10 8.05
N HIS A 37 -8.08 18.62 6.82
CA HIS A 37 -7.34 18.04 5.70
C HIS A 37 -5.84 18.24 5.86
N VAL A 38 -5.04 17.31 5.35
CA VAL A 38 -3.58 17.47 5.29
C VAL A 38 -3.22 18.65 4.37
N PRO A 39 -2.56 19.72 4.87
CA PRO A 39 -2.11 20.83 4.04
C PRO A 39 -1.15 20.34 2.95
N GLY A 40 -1.33 20.79 1.71
CA GLY A 40 -0.46 20.38 0.59
C GLY A 40 -0.90 19.13 -0.18
N ARG A 41 -1.93 18.38 0.28
CA ARG A 41 -2.74 17.50 -0.59
C ARG A 41 -3.65 18.37 -1.46
N GLN A 42 -3.01 19.12 -2.35
CA GLN A 42 -3.61 20.13 -3.21
C GLN A 42 -4.64 19.50 -4.17
N GLU A 43 -5.62 20.30 -4.56
CA GLU A 43 -6.61 20.05 -5.63
C GLU A 43 -6.00 19.42 -6.91
N ARG A 44 -4.69 19.63 -7.15
CA ARG A 44 -3.93 19.03 -8.26
C ARG A 44 -3.90 17.49 -8.25
N TYR A 45 -3.88 16.87 -7.07
CA TYR A 45 -3.81 15.40 -6.92
C TYR A 45 -5.17 14.75 -6.68
N VAL A 46 -6.16 15.54 -6.26
CA VAL A 46 -7.55 15.06 -6.13
C VAL A 46 -8.06 14.47 -7.44
N ARG A 47 -7.64 15.04 -8.58
CA ARG A 47 -7.98 14.54 -9.93
C ARG A 47 -7.39 13.16 -10.25
N TRP A 48 -6.38 12.70 -9.52
CA TRP A 48 -5.80 11.37 -9.73
C TRP A 48 -6.65 10.25 -9.12
N GLY A 49 -7.66 10.60 -8.31
CA GLY A 49 -8.63 9.65 -7.79
C GLY A 49 -7.99 8.60 -6.87
N TYR A 50 -6.95 8.99 -6.13
CA TYR A 50 -6.23 8.09 -5.24
C TYR A 50 -6.97 7.89 -3.92
N SER A 51 -7.25 6.63 -3.58
CA SER A 51 -7.81 6.17 -2.31
C SER A 51 -6.69 6.00 -1.27
N TRP A 52 -6.07 7.11 -0.90
CA TRP A 52 -4.88 7.11 -0.06
C TRP A 52 -5.09 6.50 1.33
N ASP A 53 -6.25 6.75 1.96
CA ASP A 53 -6.57 6.18 3.26
C ASP A 53 -6.82 4.68 3.17
N ASP A 54 -7.51 4.21 2.12
CA ASP A 54 -7.70 2.77 1.87
C ASP A 54 -6.37 2.06 1.65
N GLU A 55 -5.45 2.72 0.94
CA GLU A 55 -4.11 2.21 0.67
C GLU A 55 -3.23 2.17 1.92
N LEU A 56 -3.30 3.21 2.75
CA LEU A 56 -2.67 3.19 4.07
C LEU A 56 -3.24 2.05 4.91
N ALA A 57 -4.57 1.94 4.99
CA ALA A 57 -5.25 0.89 5.75
C ALA A 57 -4.87 -0.51 5.27
N ALA A 58 -4.81 -0.74 3.96
CA ALA A 58 -4.41 -2.01 3.36
C ALA A 58 -2.96 -2.37 3.72
N LEU A 59 -2.04 -1.41 3.62
CA LEU A 59 -0.61 -1.64 3.89
C LEU A 59 -0.31 -1.80 5.39
N THR A 60 -1.19 -1.33 6.27
CA THR A 60 -1.10 -1.54 7.72
C THR A 60 -2.06 -2.60 8.26
N SER A 61 -2.72 -3.36 7.37
CA SER A 61 -3.72 -4.36 7.75
C SER A 61 -3.08 -5.60 8.36
N GLU A 62 -3.58 -6.02 9.53
CA GLU A 62 -3.14 -7.25 10.21
C GLU A 62 -3.40 -8.52 9.38
N PRO A 63 -4.58 -8.71 8.76
CA PRO A 63 -4.80 -9.79 7.79
C PRO A 63 -3.76 -9.87 6.68
N VAL A 64 -3.39 -8.73 6.09
CA VAL A 64 -2.37 -8.66 5.02
C VAL A 64 -1.00 -9.07 5.55
N ARG A 65 -0.62 -8.55 6.72
CA ARG A 65 0.65 -8.88 7.37
C ARG A 65 0.78 -10.38 7.62
N ARG A 66 -0.26 -11.01 8.18
CA ARG A 66 -0.29 -12.46 8.41
C ARG A 66 -0.17 -13.25 7.13
N TYR A 67 -0.89 -12.86 6.07
CA TYR A 67 -0.81 -13.54 4.79
C TYR A 67 0.62 -13.53 4.22
N ILE A 68 1.33 -12.41 4.32
CA ILE A 68 2.73 -12.27 3.88
C ILE A 68 3.61 -13.27 4.65
N GLU A 69 3.48 -13.30 5.99
CA GLU A 69 4.24 -14.20 6.87
C GLU A 69 3.93 -15.67 6.56
N ASP A 70 2.65 -16.04 6.50
CA ASP A 70 2.19 -17.42 6.28
C ASP A 70 2.54 -17.95 4.88
N SER A 71 2.61 -17.06 3.88
CA SER A 71 2.98 -17.41 2.51
C SER A 71 4.49 -17.48 2.28
N GLY A 72 5.30 -17.22 3.32
CA GLY A 72 6.76 -17.17 3.21
C GLY A 72 7.28 -16.02 2.34
N ILE A 73 6.46 -14.99 2.11
CA ILE A 73 6.86 -13.79 1.39
C ILE A 73 7.78 -12.98 2.30
N ARG A 74 8.99 -12.70 1.82
CA ARG A 74 9.94 -11.86 2.54
C ARG A 74 9.87 -10.42 2.03
N LEU A 75 9.49 -9.50 2.92
CA LEU A 75 9.65 -8.07 2.64
C LEU A 75 11.13 -7.70 2.69
N THR A 76 11.58 -6.93 1.71
CA THR A 76 12.99 -6.54 1.56
C THR A 76 13.08 -5.08 1.15
N SER A 77 14.26 -4.49 1.33
CA SER A 77 14.60 -3.18 0.78
C SER A 77 15.34 -3.34 -0.56
N PHE A 78 15.46 -2.25 -1.33
CA PHE A 78 16.31 -2.22 -2.52
C PHE A 78 17.80 -2.49 -2.21
N ALA A 79 18.27 -2.16 -1.01
CA ALA A 79 19.64 -2.42 -0.62
C ALA A 79 19.89 -3.92 -0.43
N ASP A 80 18.90 -4.65 0.10
CA ASP A 80 19.04 -6.07 0.46
C ASP A 80 18.58 -7.03 -0.64
N ALA A 81 17.76 -6.58 -1.60
CA ALA A 81 17.18 -7.44 -2.64
C ALA A 81 18.21 -7.97 -3.66
N TRP A 82 19.40 -7.36 -3.71
CA TRP A 82 20.46 -7.64 -4.69
C TRP A 82 21.82 -7.95 -4.06
N ALA A 83 21.87 -8.02 -2.73
CA ALA A 83 23.05 -8.42 -1.97
C ALA A 83 23.20 -9.95 -1.97
#